data_AF-A0A151HRW0-F1
#
_entry.id   AF-A0A151HRW0-F1
#
_cell.length_a   1.000
_cell.length_b   1.000
_cell.length_c   1.000
_cell.angle_alpha   90.00
_cell.angle_beta   90.00
_cell.angle_gamma   90.00
#
_symmetry.space_group_name_H-M   'P 1'
#
loop_
_entity.id
_entity.type
_entity.pdbx_description
1 polymer ?
#
loop_
_entity_poly.entity_id
_entity_poly.type
_entity_poly.pdbx_seq_one_letter_code
_entity_poly.pdbx_strand_id
1 'polypeptide(L)'
;TNEILRFFLCWGAQDPKVGGRFSWFNKSIEGEITALTPNKEIQEKWRFAEWEPMVYSDVKMKFDAEESDTTRLTIEQSGIPLTDKFGNGNCDVRVREGWRQHILDRFEKVLGYPRQK
;
A
#
# COMPACT_ATOMS: atom_id res chain seq x y z
N THR A 1 16.48 10.79 -6.51
CA THR A 1 15.23 10.62 -7.29
C THR A 1 14.12 10.25 -6.31
N ASN A 2 12.92 10.84 -6.40
CA ASN A 2 11.87 10.71 -5.37
C ASN A 2 11.17 9.34 -5.50
N GLU A 3 11.67 8.33 -4.78
CA GLU A 3 11.23 6.92 -4.88
C GLU A 3 9.74 6.75 -4.55
N ILE A 4 9.22 7.59 -3.64
CA ILE A 4 7.80 7.67 -3.28
C ILE A 4 6.94 8.10 -4.47
N LEU A 5 7.40 9.07 -5.27
CA LEU A 5 6.66 9.49 -6.47
C LEU A 5 6.63 8.37 -7.52
N ARG A 6 7.70 7.58 -7.66
CA ARG A 6 7.70 6.40 -8.55
C ARG A 6 6.78 5.30 -8.05
N PHE A 7 6.71 5.08 -6.72
CA PHE A 7 5.72 4.18 -6.10
C PHE A 7 4.32 4.59 -6.54
N PHE A 8 3.92 5.85 -6.35
CA PHE A 8 2.57 6.31 -6.70
C PHE A 8 2.27 6.30 -8.20
N LEU A 9 3.25 6.61 -9.05
CA LEU A 9 3.08 6.64 -10.50
C LEU A 9 2.89 5.23 -11.11
N CYS A 10 3.38 4.17 -10.46
CA CYS A 10 3.26 2.80 -10.94
C CYS A 10 1.84 2.22 -10.84
N TRP A 11 0.96 2.81 -10.03
CA TRP A 11 -0.41 2.31 -9.81
C TRP A 11 -1.53 3.34 -10.01
N GLY A 12 -1.23 4.49 -10.63
CA GLY A 12 -2.25 5.43 -11.09
C GLY A 12 -2.82 6.35 -10.01
N ALA A 13 -2.06 6.65 -8.95
CA ALA A 13 -2.48 7.67 -7.99
C ALA A 13 -2.37 9.06 -8.63
N GLN A 14 -3.53 9.70 -8.88
CA GLN A 14 -3.60 10.97 -9.62
C GLN A 14 -3.25 12.21 -8.80
N ASP A 15 -2.96 12.09 -7.50
CA ASP A 15 -2.49 13.25 -6.70
C ASP A 15 -1.81 12.77 -5.40
N PRO A 16 -0.47 12.61 -5.37
CA PRO A 16 0.26 12.19 -4.17
C PRO A 16 0.36 13.35 -3.17
N LYS A 17 -0.77 13.70 -2.56
CA LYS A 17 -0.90 14.72 -1.51
C LYS A 17 -1.77 14.21 -0.38
N VAL A 18 -1.63 14.82 0.79
CA VAL A 18 -2.54 14.56 1.92
C VAL A 18 -3.98 14.90 1.51
N GLY A 19 -4.91 13.98 1.78
CA GLY A 19 -6.31 14.02 1.31
C GLY A 19 -6.50 13.51 -0.12
N GLY A 20 -5.43 13.14 -0.82
CA GLY A 20 -5.49 12.53 -2.14
C GLY A 20 -6.11 11.14 -2.08
N ARG A 21 -7.12 10.88 -2.93
CA ARG A 21 -7.76 9.58 -3.03
C ARG A 21 -7.13 8.74 -4.13
N PHE A 22 -7.07 7.43 -3.91
CA PHE A 22 -6.58 6.47 -4.88
C PHE A 22 -7.56 5.30 -5.06
N SER A 23 -7.46 4.67 -6.21
CA SER A 23 -8.20 3.45 -6.54
C SER A 23 -7.28 2.54 -7.36
N TRP A 24 -7.05 1.32 -6.88
CA TRP A 24 -6.23 0.32 -7.56
C TRP A 24 -7.08 -0.83 -8.09
N PHE A 25 -6.56 -1.53 -9.09
CA PHE A 25 -7.16 -2.76 -9.66
C PHE A 25 -8.65 -2.61 -9.99
N ASN A 26 -9.01 -1.66 -10.86
CA ASN A 26 -10.40 -1.40 -11.25
C ASN A 26 -11.35 -1.18 -10.05
N LYS A 27 -10.93 -0.36 -9.08
CA LYS A 27 -11.67 -0.04 -7.85
C LYS A 27 -11.86 -1.21 -6.89
N SER A 28 -11.09 -2.30 -7.04
CA SER A 28 -11.09 -3.39 -6.04
C SER A 28 -10.50 -2.93 -4.71
N ILE A 29 -9.56 -1.99 -4.77
CA ILE A 29 -8.93 -1.35 -3.63
C ILE A 29 -9.12 0.15 -3.76
N GLU A 30 -9.50 0.80 -2.66
CA GLU A 30 -9.65 2.25 -2.59
C GLU A 30 -9.11 2.78 -1.27
N GLY A 31 -8.74 4.06 -1.28
CA GLY A 31 -8.17 4.67 -0.09
C GLY A 31 -7.89 6.16 -0.23
N GLU A 32 -7.29 6.71 0.82
CA GLU A 32 -6.95 8.11 0.94
C GLU A 32 -5.63 8.27 1.69
N ILE A 33 -4.74 9.13 1.18
CA ILE A 33 -3.47 9.46 1.82
C ILE A 33 -3.74 10.38 3.00
N THR A 34 -3.45 9.92 4.21
CA THR A 34 -3.66 10.67 5.46
C THR A 34 -2.41 11.41 5.92
N ALA A 35 -1.22 10.90 5.58
CA ALA A 35 0.04 11.58 5.84
C ALA A 35 1.07 11.26 4.75
N LEU A 36 1.91 12.25 4.42
CA LEU A 36 2.96 12.11 3.43
C LEU A 36 4.19 12.88 3.88
N THR A 37 5.27 12.16 4.20
CA THR A 37 6.60 12.72 4.45
C THR A 37 7.54 12.26 3.33
N PRO A 38 8.01 13.18 2.46
CA PRO A 38 8.88 12.84 1.35
C PRO A 38 10.10 12.00 1.78
N ASN A 39 10.36 10.92 1.02
CA ASN A 39 11.45 9.96 1.24
C ASN A 39 11.50 9.30 2.63
N LYS A 40 10.40 9.29 3.39
CA LYS A 40 10.40 8.72 4.74
C LYS A 40 9.17 7.88 5.06
N GLU A 41 7.98 8.44 4.84
CA GLU A 41 6.77 7.82 5.36
C GLU A 41 5.52 8.19 4.54
N ILE A 42 4.63 7.22 4.38
CA ILE A 42 3.29 7.39 3.83
C ILE A 42 2.31 6.73 4.79
N GLN A 43 1.19 7.39 5.09
CA GLN A 43 0.07 6.79 5.79
C GLN A 43 -1.18 6.90 4.93
N GLU A 44 -1.98 5.83 4.93
CA GLU A 44 -3.16 5.71 4.08
C GLU A 44 -4.31 5.05 4.83
N LYS A 45 -5.52 5.57 4.64
CA LYS A 45 -6.73 4.77 4.80
C LYS A 45 -6.86 3.86 3.60
N TRP A 46 -7.15 2.60 3.84
CA TRP A 46 -7.11 1.57 2.81
C TRP A 46 -8.26 0.58 3.00
N ARG A 47 -8.93 0.18 1.93
CA ARG A 47 -9.94 -0.88 1.98
C ARG A 47 -10.04 -1.68 0.69
N PHE A 48 -10.53 -2.90 0.83
CA PHE A 48 -11.15 -3.63 -0.28
C PHE A 48 -12.60 -3.16 -0.47
N ALA A 49 -13.05 -3.10 -1.72
CA ALA A 49 -14.45 -2.81 -2.06
C ALA A 49 -15.46 -3.88 -1.57
N GLU A 50 -14.94 -5.06 -1.20
CA GLU A 50 -15.71 -6.16 -0.62
C GLU A 50 -15.87 -6.04 0.90
N TRP A 51 -15.14 -5.15 1.57
CA TRP A 51 -15.40 -4.86 2.97
C TRP A 51 -16.70 -4.08 3.14
N GLU A 52 -17.26 -4.11 4.35
CA GLU A 52 -18.43 -3.30 4.71
C GLU A 52 -18.22 -1.82 4.33
N PRO A 53 -19.28 -1.10 3.91
CA PRO A 53 -19.19 0.31 3.58
C PRO A 53 -18.54 1.10 4.72
N MET A 54 -17.65 2.02 4.36
CA MET A 54 -16.94 2.88 5.32
C MET A 54 -16.00 2.16 6.29
N VAL A 55 -15.77 0.85 6.14
CA VAL A 55 -14.74 0.13 6.89
C VAL A 55 -13.40 0.28 6.18
N TYR A 56 -12.47 0.94 6.86
CA TYR A 56 -11.10 1.16 6.40
C TYR A 56 -10.11 0.62 7.42
N SER A 57 -9.03 0.08 6.89
CA SER A 57 -7.80 -0.22 7.63
C SER A 57 -6.82 0.95 7.52
N ASP A 58 -5.84 0.97 8.40
CA ASP A 58 -4.76 1.94 8.42
C ASP A 58 -3.48 1.27 7.92
N VAL A 59 -2.91 1.81 6.84
CA VAL A 59 -1.63 1.37 6.27
C VAL A 59 -0.58 2.43 6.55
N LYS A 60 0.59 1.98 7.00
CA LYS A 60 1.77 2.79 7.23
C LYS A 60 2.95 2.19 6.49
N MET A 61 3.52 2.96 5.56
CA MET A 61 4.71 2.58 4.80
C MET A 61 5.88 3.45 5.22
N LYS A 62 6.97 2.84 5.67
CA LYS A 62 8.23 3.52 6.04
C LYS A 62 9.33 3.15 5.06
N PHE A 63 10.11 4.13 4.66
CA PHE A 63 11.24 4.01 3.75
C PHE A 63 12.49 4.41 4.51
N ASP A 64 13.32 3.44 4.86
CA ASP A 64 14.58 3.68 5.55
C ASP A 64 15.74 3.47 4.56
N ALA A 65 16.53 4.52 4.31
CA ALA A 65 17.76 4.40 3.55
C ALA A 65 18.82 3.66 4.38
N GLU A 66 19.44 2.64 3.79
CA GLU A 66 20.56 1.89 4.37
C GLU A 66 21.90 2.30 3.72
N GLU A 67 23.02 1.86 4.30
CA GLU A 67 24.38 2.27 3.89
C GLU A 67 24.81 1.81 2.48
N SER A 68 24.02 0.96 1.81
CA SER A 68 24.37 0.23 0.58
C SER A 68 23.52 0.59 -0.65
N ASP A 69 23.08 1.85 -0.77
CA ASP A 69 22.13 2.30 -1.82
C ASP A 69 20.83 1.46 -1.85
N THR A 70 20.49 0.87 -0.70
CA THR A 70 19.30 0.05 -0.51
C THR A 70 18.29 0.82 0.35
N THR A 71 17.02 0.77 -0.03
CA THR A 71 15.92 1.31 0.77
C THR A 71 15.12 0.14 1.35
N ARG A 72 15.03 0.08 2.68
CA ARG A 72 14.15 -0.87 3.37
C ARG A 72 12.74 -0.30 3.42
N LEU A 73 11.80 -0.98 2.77
CA LEU A 73 10.37 -0.69 2.84
C LEU A 73 9.72 -1.56 3.93
N THR A 74 9.16 -0.91 4.95
CA THR A 74 8.33 -1.57 5.97
C THR A 74 6.87 -1.18 5.76
N ILE A 75 5.99 -2.17 5.61
CA ILE A 75 4.54 -1.97 5.51
C ILE A 75 3.88 -2.54 6.75
N GLU A 76 3.22 -1.68 7.52
CA GLU A 76 2.40 -2.03 8.68
C GLU A 76 0.94 -1.77 8.32
N GLN A 77 0.05 -2.74 8.53
CA GLN A 77 -1.38 -2.56 8.31
C GLN A 77 -2.18 -3.05 9.52
N SER A 78 -3.11 -2.22 9.98
CA SER A 78 -3.93 -2.45 11.17
C SER A 78 -5.40 -2.11 10.91
N GLY A 79 -6.31 -2.58 11.77
CA GLY A 79 -7.74 -2.34 11.58
C GLY A 79 -8.35 -3.13 10.42
N ILE A 80 -7.74 -4.25 10.03
CA ILE A 80 -8.31 -5.16 9.02
C ILE A 80 -9.56 -5.83 9.64
N PRO A 81 -10.72 -5.80 8.98
CA PRO A 81 -11.92 -6.45 9.50
C PRO A 81 -11.75 -7.96 9.57
N LEU A 82 -12.50 -8.62 10.45
CA LEU A 82 -12.47 -10.09 10.56
C LEU A 82 -13.12 -10.77 9.36
N THR A 83 -14.19 -10.16 8.84
CA THR A 83 -14.98 -10.66 7.71
C THR A 83 -15.23 -9.57 6.67
N ASP A 84 -15.47 -9.99 5.44
CA ASP A 84 -16.01 -9.11 4.40
C ASP A 84 -17.53 -8.92 4.54
N LYS A 85 -18.13 -8.14 3.63
CA LYS A 85 -19.59 -7.85 3.63
C LYS A 85 -20.49 -9.06 3.31
N PHE A 86 -19.89 -10.18 2.91
CA PHE A 86 -20.58 -11.43 2.62
C PHE A 86 -20.41 -12.45 3.76
N GLY A 87 -19.70 -12.09 4.82
CA GLY A 87 -19.41 -12.96 5.96
C GLY A 87 -18.21 -13.90 5.75
N ASN A 88 -17.40 -13.71 4.71
CA ASN A 88 -16.18 -14.50 4.52
C ASN A 88 -15.08 -14.01 5.45
N GLY A 89 -14.46 -14.91 6.22
CA GLY A 89 -13.34 -14.62 7.10
C GLY A 89 -11.98 -14.46 6.38
N ASN A 90 -10.90 -14.46 7.17
CA ASN A 90 -9.50 -14.45 6.69
C ASN A 90 -9.12 -13.21 5.84
N CYS A 91 -9.75 -12.07 6.11
CA CYS A 91 -9.42 -10.81 5.44
C CYS A 91 -7.95 -10.41 5.64
N ASP A 92 -7.34 -10.71 6.79
CA ASP A 92 -5.93 -10.45 7.08
C ASP A 92 -4.98 -11.25 6.16
N VAL A 93 -5.30 -12.53 5.92
CA VAL A 93 -4.53 -13.40 5.02
C VAL A 93 -4.63 -12.87 3.59
N ARG A 94 -5.83 -12.50 3.15
CA ARG A 94 -6.06 -11.93 1.82
C ARG A 94 -5.30 -10.63 1.61
N VAL A 95 -5.31 -9.74 2.60
CA VAL A 95 -4.53 -8.49 2.59
C VAL A 95 -3.04 -8.78 2.47
N ARG A 96 -2.51 -9.67 3.33
CA ARG A 96 -1.08 -10.04 3.36
C ARG A 96 -0.61 -10.61 2.03
N GLU A 97 -1.38 -11.53 1.45
CA GLU A 97 -1.06 -12.12 0.15
C GLU A 97 -1.20 -11.13 -1.00
N GLY A 98 -2.20 -10.23 -0.94
CA GLY A 98 -2.36 -9.15 -1.90
C GLY A 98 -1.13 -8.24 -1.96
N TRP A 99 -0.64 -7.78 -0.81
CA TRP A 99 0.60 -6.98 -0.76
C TRP A 99 1.79 -7.74 -1.34
N ARG A 100 1.98 -9.00 -0.93
CA ARG A 100 3.10 -9.83 -1.37
C ARG A 100 3.08 -10.03 -2.89
N GLN A 101 2.00 -10.60 -3.42
CA GLN A 101 1.93 -11.07 -4.81
C GLN A 101 1.72 -9.93 -5.82
N HIS A 102 1.05 -8.85 -5.43
CA HIS A 102 0.60 -7.83 -6.38
C HIS A 102 1.36 -6.52 -6.29
N ILE A 103 1.95 -6.21 -5.14
CA ILE A 103 2.72 -4.98 -4.96
C ILE A 103 4.20 -5.33 -4.82
N LEU A 104 4.61 -6.07 -3.78
CA LEU A 104 6.01 -6.33 -3.49
C LEU A 104 6.72 -7.14 -4.58
N ASP A 105 6.11 -8.22 -5.08
CA ASP A 105 6.69 -9.04 -6.15
C ASP A 105 6.73 -8.30 -7.50
N ARG A 106 5.89 -7.28 -7.69
CA ARG A 106 5.93 -6.41 -8.88
C ARG A 106 6.89 -5.25 -8.72
N PHE A 107 7.12 -4.77 -7.50
CA PHE A 107 8.07 -3.72 -7.18
C PHE A 107 9.47 -4.04 -7.71
N GLU A 108 9.95 -5.27 -7.49
CA GLU A 108 11.22 -5.78 -8.01
C GLU A 108 11.28 -5.68 -9.54
N LYS A 109 10.22 -6.10 -10.22
CA LYS A 109 10.16 -6.15 -11.69
C LYS A 109 10.03 -4.76 -12.33
N VAL A 110 9.33 -3.83 -11.69
CA VAL A 110 9.04 -2.51 -12.25
C VAL A 110 10.18 -1.52 -11.98
N LEU A 111 10.80 -1.59 -10.79
CA LEU A 111 11.89 -0.67 -10.44
C LEU A 111 13.28 -1.26 -10.70
N GLY A 112 13.40 -2.57 -10.95
CA GLY A 112 14.69 -3.21 -11.20
C GLY A 112 15.58 -3.31 -9.97
N TYR A 113 15.03 -3.13 -8.76
CA TYR A 113 15.77 -3.28 -7.50
C TYR A 113 15.66 -4.73 -7.01
N PRO A 114 16.76 -5.50 -7.02
CA PRO A 114 16.75 -6.86 -6.50
C PRO A 114 16.50 -6.83 -4.98
N ARG A 115 15.51 -7.58 -4.51
CA ARG A 115 15.25 -7.74 -3.08
C ARG A 115 16.31 -8.66 -2.48
N GLN A 116 16.95 -8.25 -1.39
CA GLN A 116 17.75 -9.18 -0.58
C GLN A 116 16.80 -10.22 0.06
N LYS A 117 17.05 -11.50 -0.20
CA LYS A 117 16.23 -12.63 0.26
C LYS A 117 16.57 -13.02 1.69
#